data_AF-A0A8T5MPF5-F1
#
_entry.id   AF-A0A8T5MPF5-F1
#
_cell.length_a   1.000
_cell.length_b   1.000
_cell.length_c   1.000
_cell.angle_alpha   90.00
_cell.angle_beta   90.00
_cell.angle_gamma   90.00
#
_symmetry.space_group_name_H-M   'P 1'
#
loop_
_entity.id
_entity.type
_entity.pdbx_description
1 polymer ?
#
loop_
_entity_poly.entity_id
_entity_poly.type
_entity_poly.pdbx_seq_one_letter_code
_entity_poly.pdbx_strand_id
1 'polypeptide(L)'
;MVAEKMKQGTRHIMPLEGMVAGEFRHLSAPEIVCWDVTLLCNQACISCYNFERGGKQITLAESKAALEEKRAALPGHEPDLGKAMEILGALAEGRIFEIDFMGGEPMSYKHIGKLVDEAHKRGIISNFITNGCYVDGFLEQIDEVRGDLGREEYLKKTVNHVGFSLHGPTPEKHDAFTMVDGSFDKAVEGMKRLQALGVSVGVLFSPTKDTKDDLYETVKRLVQDEGVHLHTVYLTRLVRVGGCGINKERMLDADQYLEMIEQLVKIKADFGITAKTTDAVPYCKLLTRIKAKYKEELERMTVEEMRKFILPYLDAVGACYFGTDNMAVSKDGLAKICTIPPDRFNLGSVTEEGVREIWKKLAKYREPKAWAHRCMDKEALCGLYEDCRGACKITHAAKAEEDGARIYSQDEMMIGAKAAAALAQYFGIAAGPEERVKEPEACIDEDAVPKFIRHIAMRPEEGGELLYEASREVFRSGRKFLLDDAAKRFVELADGRRTLAEIAPEVGGLDAAKEMYTVLHHAGVME
;
A
#
# COMPACT_ATOMS: atom_id res chain seq x y z
N MET A 1 18.16 -28.13 2.45
CA MET A 1 17.77 -26.90 1.70
C MET A 1 16.51 -26.20 2.24
N VAL A 2 15.28 -26.72 2.10
CA VAL A 2 14.07 -26.02 2.60
C VAL A 2 14.01 -25.95 4.14
N ALA A 3 14.38 -27.04 4.83
CA ALA A 3 14.44 -27.09 6.30
C ALA A 3 15.60 -26.27 6.93
N GLU A 4 16.61 -25.91 6.13
CA GLU A 4 17.75 -25.08 6.57
C GLU A 4 17.44 -23.59 6.48
N LYS A 5 16.63 -23.17 5.49
CA LYS A 5 16.13 -21.79 5.37
C LYS A 5 15.15 -21.41 6.48
N MET A 6 14.51 -22.38 7.13
CA MET A 6 13.59 -22.13 8.26
C MET A 6 14.31 -21.81 9.59
N LYS A 7 15.64 -22.00 9.69
CA LYS A 7 16.40 -21.75 10.93
C LYS A 7 16.91 -20.32 11.09
N GLN A 8 16.80 -19.47 10.06
CA GLN A 8 17.20 -18.07 10.10
C GLN A 8 15.95 -17.21 10.31
N GLY A 9 15.76 -16.73 11.54
CA GLY A 9 14.52 -16.14 12.09
C GLY A 9 14.05 -14.81 11.50
N THR A 10 14.25 -14.56 10.21
CA THR A 10 13.58 -13.50 9.45
C THR A 10 12.28 -14.06 8.86
N ARG A 11 11.18 -14.01 9.64
CA ARG A 11 9.82 -14.15 9.08
C ARG A 11 9.54 -12.90 8.24
N HIS A 12 9.86 -13.01 6.95
CA HIS A 12 9.57 -11.99 5.96
C HIS A 12 8.08 -11.99 5.61
N ILE A 13 7.43 -10.84 5.78
CA ILE A 13 6.60 -10.28 4.69
C ILE A 13 7.53 -10.32 3.47
N MET A 14 7.20 -11.18 2.51
CA MET A 14 8.09 -11.54 1.40
C MET A 14 8.78 -10.30 0.78
N PRO A 15 10.10 -10.30 0.59
CA PRO A 15 10.69 -9.41 -0.40
C PRO A 15 10.11 -9.84 -1.75
N LEU A 16 9.44 -8.92 -2.45
CA LEU A 16 8.92 -9.09 -3.80
C LEU A 16 10.08 -9.19 -4.82
N GLU A 17 10.98 -10.14 -4.64
CA GLU A 17 11.87 -10.61 -5.71
C GLU A 17 11.20 -11.80 -6.37
N GLY A 18 10.48 -11.53 -7.47
CA GLY A 18 9.98 -12.57 -8.38
C GLY A 18 8.46 -12.71 -8.51
N MET A 19 7.66 -11.98 -7.75
CA MET A 19 6.21 -11.91 -8.01
C MET A 19 5.90 -10.80 -9.01
N VAL A 20 5.42 -11.18 -10.18
CA VAL A 20 4.94 -10.25 -11.20
C VAL A 20 3.63 -9.66 -10.70
N ALA A 21 3.58 -8.33 -10.56
CA ALA A 21 2.44 -7.57 -10.02
C ALA A 21 1.10 -7.73 -10.80
N GLY A 22 1.05 -8.59 -11.82
CA GLY A 22 -0.17 -8.98 -12.53
C GLY A 22 -1.02 -10.08 -11.86
N GLU A 23 -0.48 -10.83 -10.89
CA GLU A 23 -1.19 -12.00 -10.30
C GLU A 23 -2.27 -11.63 -9.27
N PHE A 24 -2.17 -10.46 -8.62
CA PHE A 24 -3.15 -9.99 -7.62
C PHE A 24 -4.51 -9.58 -8.20
N ARG A 25 -4.72 -9.70 -9.52
CA ARG A 25 -5.98 -9.36 -10.18
C ARG A 25 -7.10 -10.39 -9.94
N HIS A 26 -6.78 -11.57 -9.41
CA HIS A 26 -7.70 -12.72 -9.42
C HIS A 26 -7.92 -13.43 -8.08
N LEU A 27 -7.58 -12.80 -6.94
CA LEU A 27 -7.89 -13.41 -5.63
C LEU A 27 -9.41 -13.62 -5.46
N SER A 28 -9.79 -14.82 -5.04
CA SER A 28 -11.20 -15.20 -4.81
C SER A 28 -11.78 -14.66 -3.49
N ALA A 29 -10.91 -14.18 -2.60
CA ALA A 29 -11.18 -13.55 -1.31
C ALA A 29 -10.00 -12.62 -0.97
N PRO A 30 -10.14 -11.64 -0.05
CA PRO A 30 -8.99 -10.88 0.44
C PRO A 30 -8.01 -11.79 1.17
N GLU A 31 -6.73 -11.47 1.07
CA GLU A 31 -5.66 -12.05 1.88
C GLU A 31 -5.73 -11.52 3.32
N ILE A 32 -5.85 -10.20 3.48
CA ILE A 32 -5.85 -9.54 4.79
C ILE A 32 -7.17 -8.81 5.00
N VAL A 33 -7.71 -8.94 6.22
CA VAL A 33 -8.84 -8.13 6.67
C VAL A 33 -8.41 -7.22 7.82
N CYS A 34 -8.50 -5.92 7.58
CA CYS A 34 -8.39 -4.89 8.58
C CYS A 34 -9.70 -4.80 9.38
N TRP A 35 -9.75 -5.32 10.60
CA TRP A 35 -10.99 -5.40 11.38
C TRP A 35 -10.98 -4.43 12.56
N ASP A 36 -11.83 -3.41 12.51
CA ASP A 36 -12.11 -2.55 13.67
C ASP A 36 -12.96 -3.34 14.69
N VAL A 37 -12.34 -4.07 15.62
CA VAL A 37 -13.06 -4.95 16.56
C VAL A 37 -13.89 -4.17 17.59
N THR A 38 -13.51 -2.92 17.84
CA THR A 38 -14.20 -2.02 18.76
C THR A 38 -14.07 -0.58 18.30
N LEU A 39 -14.98 0.30 18.72
CA LEU A 39 -14.83 1.75 18.57
C LEU A 39 -14.48 2.45 19.90
N LEU A 40 -14.21 1.68 20.95
CA LEU A 40 -13.78 2.20 22.24
C LEU A 40 -12.26 2.43 22.25
N CYS A 41 -11.80 3.56 22.76
CA CYS A 41 -10.37 3.85 22.90
C CYS A 41 -10.09 4.75 24.09
N ASN A 42 -9.00 4.45 24.78
CA ASN A 42 -8.44 5.20 25.91
C ASN A 42 -7.48 6.32 25.48
N GLN A 43 -7.59 6.83 24.26
CA GLN A 43 -6.82 7.99 23.83
C GLN A 43 -7.71 8.95 23.05
N ALA A 44 -7.26 10.20 22.95
CA ALA A 44 -7.97 11.29 22.30
C ALA A 44 -7.08 11.98 21.26
N CYS A 45 -6.39 11.17 20.45
CA CYS A 45 -5.34 11.64 19.55
C CYS A 45 -5.84 12.76 18.62
N ILE A 46 -5.04 13.82 18.49
CA ILE A 46 -5.38 15.00 17.67
C ILE A 46 -5.70 14.67 16.21
N SER A 47 -5.18 13.53 15.72
CA SER A 47 -5.27 13.10 14.34
C SER A 47 -6.18 11.87 14.13
N CYS A 48 -6.92 11.42 15.16
CA CYS A 48 -7.67 10.16 15.07
C CYS A 48 -8.69 10.21 13.93
N TYR A 49 -8.77 9.16 13.10
CA TYR A 49 -9.81 9.09 12.06
C TYR A 49 -11.22 8.93 12.66
N ASN A 50 -11.33 8.48 13.92
CA ASN A 50 -12.59 8.44 14.65
C ASN A 50 -12.96 9.86 15.12
N PHE A 51 -14.00 10.43 14.51
CA PHE A 51 -14.41 11.84 14.66
C PHE A 51 -14.72 12.27 16.09
N GLU A 52 -15.26 11.38 16.90
CA GLU A 52 -15.71 11.68 18.26
C GLU A 52 -14.56 11.69 19.30
N ARG A 53 -13.30 11.59 18.85
CA ARG A 53 -12.16 11.36 19.74
C ARG A 53 -11.16 12.51 19.85
N GLY A 54 -11.51 13.73 19.40
CA GLY A 54 -10.76 14.94 19.77
C GLY A 54 -11.15 15.45 21.16
N GLY A 55 -10.21 15.80 22.03
CA GLY A 55 -10.50 16.20 23.41
C GLY A 55 -9.41 17.01 24.11
N LYS A 56 -9.63 17.32 25.40
CA LYS A 56 -8.62 17.92 26.29
C LYS A 56 -7.58 16.89 26.72
N GLN A 57 -6.40 17.36 27.11
CA GLN A 57 -5.37 16.51 27.68
C GLN A 57 -5.85 15.94 29.03
N ILE A 58 -5.59 14.65 29.23
CA ILE A 58 -5.96 13.88 30.42
C ILE A 58 -4.83 12.92 30.81
N THR A 59 -4.84 12.39 32.02
CA THR A 59 -3.92 11.33 32.44
C THR A 59 -4.36 9.96 31.94
N LEU A 60 -3.44 9.00 31.90
CA LEU A 60 -3.77 7.60 31.58
C LEU A 60 -4.86 7.01 32.50
N ALA A 61 -4.84 7.35 33.79
CA ALA A 61 -5.83 6.89 34.76
C ALA A 61 -7.23 7.45 34.46
N GLU A 62 -7.33 8.76 34.19
CA GLU A 62 -8.57 9.40 33.76
C GLU A 62 -9.06 8.82 32.44
N SER A 63 -8.15 8.53 31.51
CA SER A 63 -8.52 7.97 30.22
C SER A 63 -9.07 6.55 30.33
N LYS A 64 -8.48 5.72 31.21
CA LYS A 64 -9.02 4.40 31.53
C LYS A 64 -10.41 4.50 32.16
N ALA A 65 -10.61 5.40 33.11
CA ALA A 65 -11.91 5.64 33.72
C ALA A 65 -12.95 6.11 32.69
N ALA A 66 -12.57 7.02 31.79
CA ALA A 66 -13.42 7.50 30.70
C ALA A 66 -13.77 6.38 29.70
N LEU A 67 -12.84 5.46 29.42
CA LEU A 67 -13.12 4.29 28.60
C LEU A 67 -14.17 3.38 29.24
N GLU A 68 -14.02 3.09 30.54
CA GLU A 68 -14.94 2.25 31.29
C GLU A 68 -16.33 2.88 31.38
N GLU A 69 -16.41 4.20 31.59
CA GLU A 69 -17.67 4.96 31.55
C GLU A 69 -18.33 4.87 30.16
N LYS A 70 -17.57 5.14 29.09
CA LYS A 70 -18.07 5.01 27.71
C LYS A 70 -18.58 3.60 27.44
N ARG A 71 -17.88 2.57 27.92
CA ARG A 71 -18.31 1.17 27.78
C ARG A 71 -19.62 0.91 28.49
N ALA A 72 -19.78 1.41 29.73
CA ALA A 72 -21.00 1.22 30.51
C ALA A 72 -22.19 1.99 29.92
N ALA A 73 -21.94 3.15 29.32
CA ALA A 73 -22.98 4.03 28.78
C ALA A 73 -23.51 3.61 27.39
N LEU A 74 -22.77 2.78 26.64
CA LEU A 74 -23.03 2.53 25.23
C LEU A 74 -23.49 1.07 24.95
N PRO A 75 -24.81 0.77 25.05
CA PRO A 75 -25.33 -0.47 24.46
C PRO A 75 -25.08 -0.47 22.94
N GLY A 76 -24.50 -1.55 22.42
CA GLY A 76 -24.28 -1.77 20.97
C GLY A 76 -23.02 -1.13 20.34
N HIS A 77 -22.17 -0.44 21.11
CA HIS A 77 -20.93 0.14 20.56
C HIS A 77 -19.70 -0.79 20.64
N GLU A 78 -19.78 -1.83 21.46
CA GLU A 78 -18.79 -2.89 21.55
C GLU A 78 -19.50 -4.22 21.26
N PRO A 79 -19.08 -4.99 20.23
CA PRO A 79 -19.75 -6.24 19.90
C PRO A 79 -19.61 -7.23 21.07
N ASP A 80 -20.69 -7.90 21.45
CA ASP A 80 -20.57 -9.01 22.39
C ASP A 80 -19.76 -10.15 21.76
N LEU A 81 -19.37 -11.12 22.59
CA LEU A 81 -18.57 -12.25 22.13
C LEU A 81 -19.28 -13.04 21.02
N GLY A 82 -20.60 -13.19 21.10
CA GLY A 82 -21.38 -13.94 20.11
C GLY A 82 -21.31 -13.27 18.74
N LYS A 83 -21.54 -11.95 18.68
CA LYS A 83 -21.45 -11.18 17.44
C LYS A 83 -20.02 -11.16 16.89
N ALA A 84 -19.01 -10.97 17.73
CA ALA A 84 -17.63 -10.99 17.29
C ALA A 84 -17.22 -12.38 16.73
N MET A 85 -17.65 -13.47 17.37
CA MET A 85 -17.42 -14.83 16.88
C MET A 85 -18.17 -15.12 15.58
N GLU A 86 -19.37 -14.60 15.40
CA GLU A 86 -20.12 -14.68 14.14
C GLU A 86 -19.34 -14.01 12.99
N ILE A 87 -18.82 -12.80 13.22
CA ILE A 87 -18.00 -12.07 12.25
C ILE A 87 -16.73 -12.86 11.93
N LEU A 88 -15.98 -13.31 12.94
CA LEU A 88 -14.78 -14.13 12.75
C LEU A 88 -15.08 -15.43 11.98
N GLY A 89 -16.23 -16.06 12.24
CA GLY A 89 -16.72 -17.22 11.50
C GLY A 89 -16.89 -16.91 10.02
N ALA A 90 -17.57 -15.81 9.69
CA ALA A 90 -17.74 -15.36 8.31
C ALA A 90 -16.40 -15.03 7.62
N LEU A 91 -15.46 -14.42 8.35
CA LEU A 91 -14.10 -14.18 7.85
C LEU A 91 -13.37 -15.48 7.50
N ALA A 92 -13.46 -16.49 8.38
CA ALA A 92 -12.86 -17.79 8.17
C ALA A 92 -13.50 -18.57 7.01
N GLU A 93 -14.82 -18.49 6.85
CA GLU A 93 -15.52 -19.05 5.69
C GLU A 93 -15.09 -18.37 4.37
N GLY A 94 -14.75 -17.08 4.45
CA GLY A 94 -14.09 -16.34 3.38
C GLY A 94 -12.74 -16.94 2.96
N ARG A 95 -12.06 -17.66 3.86
CA ARG A 95 -10.68 -18.16 3.75
C ARG A 95 -9.65 -17.04 3.61
N ILE A 96 -9.78 -16.03 4.46
CA ILE A 96 -8.74 -15.00 4.60
C ILE A 96 -7.50 -15.61 5.25
N PHE A 97 -6.33 -15.02 5.02
CA PHE A 97 -5.06 -15.48 5.61
C PHE A 97 -4.77 -14.76 6.91
N GLU A 98 -4.96 -13.44 6.93
CA GLU A 98 -4.57 -12.60 8.07
C GLU A 98 -5.69 -11.65 8.51
N ILE A 99 -5.74 -11.37 9.81
CA ILE A 99 -6.53 -10.31 10.40
C ILE A 99 -5.60 -9.30 11.05
N ASP A 100 -5.72 -8.05 10.64
CA ASP A 100 -5.18 -6.92 11.39
C ASP A 100 -6.26 -6.44 12.36
N PHE A 101 -6.15 -6.83 13.63
CA PHE A 101 -7.02 -6.32 14.68
C PHE A 101 -6.71 -4.85 14.93
N MET A 102 -7.70 -4.02 14.65
CA MET A 102 -7.66 -2.56 14.76
C MET A 102 -8.94 -2.05 15.43
N GLY A 103 -9.26 -0.78 15.20
CA GLY A 103 -10.43 -0.10 15.72
C GLY A 103 -10.23 0.30 17.17
N GLY A 104 -10.80 1.43 17.55
CA GLY A 104 -10.73 1.80 18.96
C GLY A 104 -9.28 1.81 19.44
N GLU A 105 -9.08 1.15 20.58
CA GLU A 105 -7.88 0.41 20.93
C GLU A 105 -8.25 -1.10 20.96
N PRO A 106 -7.73 -1.95 20.05
CA PRO A 106 -8.17 -3.35 19.95
C PRO A 106 -7.85 -4.17 21.20
N MET A 107 -6.70 -3.91 21.86
CA MET A 107 -6.32 -4.66 23.07
C MET A 107 -7.19 -4.30 24.28
N SER A 108 -7.99 -3.23 24.20
CA SER A 108 -8.98 -2.91 25.22
C SER A 108 -10.23 -3.80 25.14
N TYR A 109 -10.45 -4.49 24.01
CA TYR A 109 -11.60 -5.36 23.84
C TYR A 109 -11.52 -6.57 24.79
N LYS A 110 -12.55 -6.73 25.64
CA LYS A 110 -12.56 -7.70 26.76
C LYS A 110 -12.52 -9.18 26.36
N HIS A 111 -12.63 -9.48 25.07
CA HIS A 111 -12.60 -10.85 24.56
C HIS A 111 -11.57 -11.03 23.44
N ILE A 112 -10.60 -10.12 23.32
CA ILE A 112 -9.59 -10.16 22.27
C ILE A 112 -8.77 -11.45 22.33
N GLY A 113 -8.46 -11.97 23.53
CA GLY A 113 -7.74 -13.25 23.68
C GLY A 113 -8.52 -14.42 23.08
N LYS A 114 -9.84 -14.46 23.25
CA LYS A 114 -10.71 -15.49 22.68
C LYS A 114 -10.79 -15.40 21.15
N LEU A 115 -10.76 -14.19 20.60
CA LEU A 115 -10.73 -14.00 19.14
C LEU A 115 -9.40 -14.45 18.54
N VAL A 116 -8.28 -14.14 19.18
CA VAL A 116 -6.95 -14.64 18.76
C VAL A 116 -6.90 -16.16 18.79
N ASP A 117 -7.41 -16.78 19.85
CA ASP A 117 -7.45 -18.23 19.99
C ASP A 117 -8.29 -18.90 18.90
N GLU A 118 -9.49 -18.37 18.65
CA GLU A 118 -10.38 -18.91 17.62
C GLU A 118 -9.83 -18.66 16.21
N ALA A 119 -9.22 -17.50 15.95
CA ALA A 119 -8.55 -17.21 14.68
C ALA A 119 -7.42 -18.21 14.42
N HIS A 120 -6.57 -18.47 15.43
CA HIS A 120 -5.51 -19.46 15.34
C HIS A 120 -6.03 -20.87 15.05
N LYS A 121 -7.09 -21.32 15.75
CA LYS A 121 -7.74 -22.62 15.51
C LYS A 121 -8.28 -22.76 14.09
N ARG A 122 -8.65 -21.64 13.46
CA ARG A 122 -9.12 -21.57 12.07
C ARG A 122 -7.98 -21.37 11.06
N GLY A 123 -6.73 -21.32 11.51
CA GLY A 123 -5.55 -21.13 10.66
C GLY A 123 -5.36 -19.70 10.17
N ILE A 124 -5.98 -18.71 10.83
CA ILE A 124 -5.87 -17.29 10.51
C ILE A 124 -4.77 -16.66 11.36
N ILE A 125 -3.89 -15.91 10.73
CA ILE A 125 -2.80 -15.19 11.39
C ILE A 125 -3.34 -13.88 11.98
N SER A 126 -2.97 -13.58 13.23
CA SER A 126 -3.38 -12.33 13.89
C SER A 126 -2.23 -11.33 13.92
N ASN A 127 -2.53 -10.10 13.51
CA ASN A 127 -1.70 -8.91 13.72
C ASN A 127 -2.48 -7.87 14.52
N PHE A 128 -1.79 -6.88 15.07
CA PHE A 128 -2.42 -5.81 15.86
C PHE A 128 -1.88 -4.44 15.49
N ILE A 129 -2.78 -3.44 15.47
CA ILE A 129 -2.41 -2.02 15.53
C ILE A 129 -2.92 -1.45 16.85
N THR A 130 -2.01 -1.12 17.77
CA THR A 130 -2.33 -0.74 19.16
C THR A 130 -1.63 0.56 19.57
N ASN A 131 -2.17 1.25 20.56
CA ASN A 131 -1.49 2.32 21.30
C ASN A 131 -0.64 1.80 22.47
N GLY A 132 -0.69 0.50 22.76
CA GLY A 132 0.15 -0.17 23.75
C GLY A 132 -0.32 -0.07 25.20
N CYS A 133 -1.34 0.73 25.52
CA CYS A 133 -1.76 0.94 26.90
C CYS A 133 -2.40 -0.30 27.57
N TYR A 134 -2.89 -1.27 26.79
CA TYR A 134 -3.57 -2.47 27.29
C TYR A 134 -2.81 -3.78 27.04
N VAL A 135 -1.50 -3.72 26.79
CA VAL A 135 -0.69 -4.94 26.60
C VAL A 135 -0.82 -5.88 27.80
N ASP A 136 -0.79 -5.38 29.04
CA ASP A 136 -0.90 -6.23 30.23
C ASP A 136 -2.24 -6.97 30.28
N GLY A 137 -3.36 -6.26 30.07
CA GLY A 137 -4.69 -6.87 30.02
C GLY A 137 -4.88 -7.82 28.84
N PHE A 138 -4.22 -7.56 27.71
CA PHE A 138 -4.16 -8.52 26.59
C PHE A 138 -3.43 -9.80 27.02
N LEU A 139 -2.27 -9.70 27.66
CA LEU A 139 -1.50 -10.85 28.11
C LEU A 139 -2.23 -11.67 29.20
N GLU A 140 -3.00 -11.02 30.06
CA GLU A 140 -3.90 -11.69 31.02
C GLU A 140 -4.97 -12.51 30.28
N GLN A 141 -5.64 -11.93 29.27
CA GLN A 141 -6.61 -12.67 28.44
C GLN A 141 -5.96 -13.84 27.68
N ILE A 142 -4.70 -13.72 27.26
CA ILE A 142 -3.96 -14.82 26.63
C ILE A 142 -3.72 -15.97 27.62
N ASP A 143 -3.46 -15.67 28.90
CA ASP A 143 -3.32 -16.71 29.91
C ASP A 143 -4.60 -17.53 30.11
N GLU A 144 -5.77 -16.91 29.90
CA GLU A 144 -7.07 -17.59 30.00
C GLU A 144 -7.32 -18.62 28.89
N VAL A 145 -6.69 -18.45 27.71
CA VAL A 145 -7.01 -19.22 26.50
C VAL A 145 -5.87 -20.13 26.04
N ARG A 146 -4.62 -19.88 26.44
CA ARG A 146 -3.44 -20.60 25.95
C ARG A 146 -3.35 -22.08 26.34
N GLY A 147 -4.21 -22.54 27.27
CA GLY A 147 -4.14 -23.88 27.85
C GLY A 147 -2.81 -24.11 28.58
N ASP A 148 -2.19 -25.26 28.35
CA ASP A 148 -0.93 -25.66 29.00
C ASP A 148 0.33 -25.04 28.35
N LEU A 149 0.18 -24.31 27.24
CA LEU A 149 1.31 -23.69 26.55
C LEU A 149 1.86 -22.51 27.34
N GLY A 150 3.18 -22.32 27.29
CA GLY A 150 3.82 -21.10 27.80
C GLY A 150 3.41 -19.86 26.99
N ARG A 151 3.42 -18.67 27.61
CA ARG A 151 2.99 -17.42 26.95
C ARG A 151 3.74 -17.13 25.65
N GLU A 152 5.06 -17.24 25.69
CA GLU A 152 5.94 -17.03 24.53
C GLU A 152 5.63 -18.02 23.40
N GLU A 153 5.49 -19.31 23.73
CA GLU A 153 5.21 -20.34 22.74
C GLU A 153 3.84 -20.13 22.08
N TYR A 154 2.83 -19.80 22.87
CA TYR A 154 1.49 -19.51 22.36
C TYR A 154 1.50 -18.30 21.44
N LEU A 155 2.06 -17.16 21.89
CA LEU A 155 2.08 -15.93 21.09
C LEU A 155 2.85 -16.09 19.78
N LYS A 156 3.97 -16.81 19.74
CA LYS A 156 4.70 -17.07 18.48
C LYS A 156 3.91 -17.85 17.43
N LYS A 157 2.86 -18.57 17.87
CA LYS A 157 1.96 -19.36 17.03
C LYS A 157 0.69 -18.58 16.64
N THR A 158 0.25 -17.63 17.48
CA THR A 158 -1.04 -16.96 17.31
C THR A 158 -0.93 -15.51 16.86
N VAL A 159 0.15 -14.81 17.20
CA VAL A 159 0.38 -13.40 16.87
C VAL A 159 1.66 -13.24 16.05
N ASN A 160 1.53 -12.69 14.85
CA ASN A 160 2.66 -12.53 13.94
C ASN A 160 3.35 -11.17 14.14
N HIS A 161 2.60 -10.07 14.12
CA HIS A 161 3.16 -8.73 14.24
C HIS A 161 2.27 -7.76 15.02
N VAL A 162 2.88 -6.85 15.77
CA VAL A 162 2.19 -5.79 16.51
C VAL A 162 2.80 -4.43 16.15
N GLY A 163 2.02 -3.60 15.46
CA GLY A 163 2.34 -2.22 15.17
C GLY A 163 1.86 -1.30 16.30
N PHE A 164 2.77 -0.50 16.85
CA PHE A 164 2.47 0.44 17.93
C PHE A 164 2.37 1.87 17.38
N SER A 165 1.31 2.57 17.76
CA SER A 165 1.15 3.99 17.46
C SER A 165 2.11 4.80 18.34
N LEU A 166 3.14 5.40 17.73
CA LEU A 166 4.13 6.25 18.41
C LEU A 166 4.44 7.46 17.53
N HIS A 167 4.50 8.65 18.13
CA HIS A 167 4.31 9.92 17.40
C HIS A 167 5.31 11.02 17.80
N GLY A 168 6.39 10.65 18.47
CA GLY A 168 7.47 11.55 18.82
C GLY A 168 8.55 10.86 19.64
N PRO A 169 9.76 11.44 19.74
CA PRO A 169 10.89 10.85 20.43
C PRO A 169 10.83 11.03 21.94
N THR A 170 9.89 11.81 22.49
CA THR A 170 9.78 12.06 23.92
C THR A 170 8.36 11.91 24.42
N PRO A 171 8.17 11.62 25.73
CA PRO A 171 6.85 11.64 26.35
C PRO A 171 6.09 12.93 26.04
N GLU A 172 6.74 14.09 26.17
CA GLU A 172 6.07 15.38 25.94
C GLU A 172 5.50 15.50 24.53
N LYS A 173 6.24 15.05 23.50
CA LYS A 173 5.79 15.13 22.12
C LYS A 173 4.72 14.10 21.78
N HIS A 174 4.91 12.85 22.20
CA HIS A 174 3.94 11.80 21.92
C HIS A 174 2.64 11.98 22.71
N ASP A 175 2.73 12.30 24.00
CA ASP A 175 1.57 12.47 24.87
C ASP A 175 0.74 13.68 24.43
N ALA A 176 1.38 14.76 23.95
CA ALA A 176 0.71 15.90 23.33
C ALA A 176 -0.02 15.53 22.04
N PHE A 177 0.46 14.52 21.29
CA PHE A 177 -0.25 14.01 20.13
C PHE A 177 -1.46 13.16 20.55
N THR A 178 -1.28 12.25 21.52
CA THR A 178 -2.35 11.33 21.97
C THR A 178 -3.37 11.99 22.90
N MET A 179 -3.05 13.19 23.41
CA MET A 179 -3.78 13.92 24.45
C MET A 179 -3.91 13.13 25.74
N VAL A 180 -2.93 12.27 26.05
CA VAL A 180 -2.94 11.39 27.23
C VAL A 180 -1.54 11.32 27.85
N ASP A 181 -1.40 11.81 29.07
CA ASP A 181 -0.13 11.77 29.81
C ASP A 181 0.24 10.34 30.20
N GLY A 182 1.51 9.98 29.99
CA GLY A 182 2.07 8.65 30.23
C GLY A 182 1.80 7.64 29.11
N SER A 183 1.27 8.07 27.95
CA SER A 183 1.00 7.16 26.83
C SER A 183 2.29 6.67 26.17
N PHE A 184 3.33 7.50 26.09
CA PHE A 184 4.62 7.13 25.51
C PHE A 184 5.26 5.97 26.28
N ASP A 185 5.38 6.12 27.60
CA ASP A 185 6.02 5.12 28.46
C ASP A 185 5.27 3.79 28.37
N LYS A 186 3.94 3.82 28.28
CA LYS A 186 3.12 2.62 28.09
C LYS A 186 3.32 1.96 26.74
N ALA A 187 3.40 2.72 25.66
CA ALA A 187 3.67 2.17 24.34
C ALA A 187 5.05 1.47 24.30
N VAL A 188 6.09 2.14 24.82
CA VAL A 188 7.46 1.60 24.87
C VAL A 188 7.55 0.38 25.79
N GLU A 189 6.95 0.42 26.97
CA GLU A 189 6.89 -0.72 27.89
C GLU A 189 6.17 -1.91 27.23
N GLY A 190 5.05 -1.66 26.55
CA GLY A 190 4.30 -2.66 25.81
C GLY A 190 5.13 -3.33 24.71
N MET A 191 5.88 -2.55 23.92
CA MET A 191 6.81 -3.09 22.91
C MET A 191 7.83 -4.04 23.54
N LYS A 192 8.49 -3.61 24.64
CA LYS A 192 9.51 -4.42 25.33
C LYS A 192 8.92 -5.73 25.87
N ARG A 193 7.72 -5.67 26.46
CA ARG A 193 7.02 -6.84 27.00
C ARG A 193 6.69 -7.87 25.92
N LEU A 194 6.11 -7.43 24.80
CA LEU A 194 5.76 -8.33 23.69
C LEU A 194 7.02 -8.90 23.02
N GLN A 195 8.06 -8.07 22.86
CA GLN A 195 9.34 -8.52 22.30
C GLN A 195 10.03 -9.56 23.17
N ALA A 196 9.98 -9.43 24.50
CA ALA A 196 10.50 -10.44 25.42
C ALA A 196 9.76 -11.79 25.30
N LEU A 197 8.55 -11.78 24.74
CA LEU A 197 7.74 -12.96 24.41
C LEU A 197 7.89 -13.39 22.94
N GLY A 198 8.88 -12.86 22.25
CA GLY A 198 9.23 -13.22 20.87
C GLY A 198 8.23 -12.74 19.81
N VAL A 199 7.39 -11.75 20.13
CA VAL A 199 6.47 -11.12 19.16
C VAL A 199 7.22 -10.04 18.38
N SER A 200 7.01 -10.00 17.06
CA SER A 200 7.54 -8.94 16.20
C SER A 200 6.81 -7.63 16.47
N VAL A 201 7.56 -6.54 16.66
CA VAL A 201 7.01 -5.21 16.92
C VAL A 201 7.46 -4.20 15.87
N GLY A 202 6.61 -3.20 15.63
CA GLY A 202 6.88 -2.09 14.73
C GLY A 202 6.25 -0.79 15.22
N VAL A 203 6.54 0.30 14.53
CA VAL A 203 5.99 1.65 14.81
C VAL A 203 5.09 2.09 13.68
N LEU A 204 3.93 2.65 14.01
CA LEU A 204 3.09 3.45 13.12
C LEU A 204 3.18 4.90 13.56
N PHE A 205 3.67 5.75 12.66
CA PHE A 205 3.91 7.17 12.90
C PHE A 205 3.00 8.02 12.02
N SER A 206 2.22 8.90 12.64
CA SER A 206 1.34 9.84 11.96
C SER A 206 1.94 11.25 12.10
N PRO A 207 2.53 11.83 11.05
CA PRO A 207 3.23 13.09 11.19
C PRO A 207 2.28 14.28 11.19
N THR A 208 2.57 15.26 12.03
CA THR A 208 2.03 16.62 11.96
C THR A 208 3.15 17.60 11.63
N LYS A 209 2.81 18.87 11.35
CA LYS A 209 3.81 19.94 11.27
C LYS A 209 4.68 20.07 12.53
N ASP A 210 4.15 19.67 13.69
CA ASP A 210 4.87 19.71 14.96
C ASP A 210 5.82 18.51 15.15
N THR A 211 5.54 17.40 14.46
CA THR A 211 6.27 16.13 14.61
C THR A 211 6.97 15.66 13.32
N LYS A 212 7.02 16.50 12.28
CA LYS A 212 7.61 16.11 11.00
C LYS A 212 9.11 15.82 11.10
N ASP A 213 9.84 16.50 11.98
CA ASP A 213 11.29 16.34 12.10
C ASP A 213 11.67 15.22 13.10
N ASP A 214 10.68 14.48 13.61
CA ASP A 214 10.83 13.61 14.77
C ASP A 214 10.89 12.12 14.46
N LEU A 215 10.53 11.68 13.26
CA LEU A 215 10.43 10.25 12.94
C LEU A 215 11.78 9.53 13.12
N TYR A 216 12.85 10.07 12.55
CA TYR A 216 14.18 9.47 12.66
C TYR A 216 14.66 9.40 14.12
N GLU A 217 14.54 10.50 14.87
CA GLU A 217 14.97 10.52 16.28
C GLU A 217 14.08 9.63 17.15
N THR A 218 12.80 9.46 16.81
CA THR A 218 11.90 8.50 17.48
C THR A 218 12.45 7.08 17.35
N VAL A 219 12.76 6.66 16.11
CA VAL A 219 13.31 5.32 15.84
C VAL A 219 14.67 5.15 16.50
N LYS A 220 15.54 6.14 16.38
CA LYS A 220 16.87 6.12 16.98
C LYS A 220 16.81 5.93 18.49
N ARG A 221 15.96 6.69 19.20
CA ARG A 221 15.75 6.51 20.65
C ARG A 221 15.28 5.10 20.98
N LEU A 222 14.27 4.60 20.27
CA LEU A 222 13.73 3.26 20.53
C LEU A 222 14.81 2.18 20.40
N VAL A 223 15.63 2.26 19.35
CA VAL A 223 16.66 1.26 19.07
C VAL A 223 17.86 1.40 20.01
N GLN A 224 18.35 2.63 20.21
CA GLN A 224 19.63 2.88 20.89
C GLN A 224 19.48 3.06 22.40
N ASP A 225 18.46 3.79 22.84
CA ASP A 225 18.28 4.16 24.25
C ASP A 225 17.36 3.17 24.97
N GLU A 226 16.27 2.76 24.30
CA GLU A 226 15.27 1.88 24.89
C GLU A 226 15.55 0.39 24.65
N GLY A 227 16.44 0.04 23.71
CA GLY A 227 16.81 -1.33 23.38
C GLY A 227 15.70 -2.12 22.68
N VAL A 228 14.81 -1.46 21.94
CA VAL A 228 13.70 -2.09 21.21
C VAL A 228 14.16 -2.52 19.82
N HIS A 229 14.01 -3.82 19.50
CA HIS A 229 14.28 -4.33 18.15
C HIS A 229 13.07 -4.18 17.23
N LEU A 230 12.99 -3.07 16.50
CA LEU A 230 11.91 -2.80 15.55
C LEU A 230 12.09 -3.60 14.25
N HIS A 231 11.00 -4.21 13.77
CA HIS A 231 10.98 -4.87 12.45
C HIS A 231 10.47 -3.93 11.36
N THR A 232 9.49 -3.09 11.69
CA THR A 232 8.83 -2.19 10.74
C THR A 232 8.68 -0.79 11.33
N VAL A 233 8.75 0.21 10.44
CA VAL A 233 8.37 1.60 10.70
C VAL A 233 7.46 2.03 9.55
N TYR A 234 6.24 2.38 9.89
CA TYR A 234 5.22 2.77 8.93
C TYR A 234 4.85 4.23 9.12
N LEU A 235 4.94 4.99 8.05
CA LEU A 235 4.48 6.38 8.01
C LEU A 235 3.05 6.43 7.47
N THR A 236 2.12 6.85 8.31
CA THR A 236 0.70 6.97 7.97
C THR A 236 0.34 8.43 7.77
N ARG A 237 -0.07 8.81 6.56
CA ARG A 237 -0.44 10.19 6.28
C ARG A 237 -1.76 10.52 6.95
N LEU A 238 -1.89 11.75 7.44
CA LEU A 238 -3.17 12.26 7.92
C LEU A 238 -4.18 12.35 6.76
N VAL A 239 -5.36 11.77 6.95
CA VAL A 239 -6.49 11.90 6.02
C VAL A 239 -7.50 12.85 6.65
N ARG A 240 -8.14 13.73 5.87
CA ARG A 240 -9.12 14.73 6.35
C ARG A 240 -10.46 14.12 6.76
N VAL A 241 -10.40 13.15 7.66
CA VAL A 241 -11.52 12.54 8.35
C VAL A 241 -11.26 12.62 9.84
N GLY A 242 -12.31 12.54 10.64
CA GLY A 242 -12.20 12.57 12.09
C GLY A 242 -11.49 13.80 12.65
N GLY A 243 -10.65 13.60 13.67
CA GLY A 243 -9.83 14.62 14.33
C GLY A 243 -8.85 15.35 13.39
N CYS A 244 -8.39 14.71 12.31
CA CYS A 244 -7.61 15.39 11.26
C CYS A 244 -8.43 16.39 10.44
N GLY A 245 -9.75 16.16 10.29
CA GLY A 245 -10.65 17.14 9.67
C GLY A 245 -10.76 18.43 10.49
N ILE A 246 -10.56 18.32 11.81
CA ILE A 246 -10.59 19.43 12.77
C ILE A 246 -9.24 20.17 12.78
N ASN A 247 -8.11 19.45 12.77
CA ASN A 247 -6.75 20.01 12.86
C ASN A 247 -6.02 20.08 11.51
N LYS A 248 -6.73 20.48 10.44
CA LYS A 248 -6.20 20.44 9.06
C LYS A 248 -4.94 21.29 8.85
N GLU A 249 -4.75 22.33 9.65
CA GLU A 249 -3.60 23.22 9.63
C GLU A 249 -2.30 22.52 10.04
N ARG A 250 -2.40 21.41 10.78
CA ARG A 250 -1.27 20.57 11.21
C ARG A 250 -0.86 19.53 10.16
N MET A 251 -1.61 19.38 9.08
CA MET A 251 -1.26 18.46 7.99
C MET A 251 -0.03 18.94 7.23
N LEU A 252 0.77 17.99 6.77
CA LEU A 252 1.94 18.28 5.94
C LEU A 252 1.54 18.68 4.52
N ASP A 253 2.31 19.60 3.94
CA ASP A 253 2.38 19.74 2.49
C ASP A 253 3.24 18.64 1.86
N ALA A 254 3.34 18.66 0.53
CA ALA A 254 3.99 17.59 -0.20
C ALA A 254 5.54 17.64 -0.13
N ASP A 255 6.13 18.80 0.13
CA ASP A 255 7.58 18.94 0.27
C ASP A 255 8.01 18.51 1.67
N GLN A 256 7.22 18.87 2.68
CA GLN A 256 7.34 18.32 4.04
C GLN A 256 7.16 16.79 4.05
N TYR A 257 6.28 16.24 3.22
CA TYR A 257 6.13 14.79 3.10
C TYR A 257 7.35 14.12 2.45
N LEU A 258 8.03 14.80 1.51
CA LEU A 258 9.31 14.33 0.98
C LEU A 258 10.39 14.28 2.07
N GLU A 259 10.43 15.26 2.98
CA GLU A 259 11.32 15.24 4.16
C GLU A 259 11.05 14.01 5.06
N MET A 260 9.79 13.59 5.20
CA MET A 260 9.44 12.35 5.92
C MET A 260 9.96 11.09 5.19
N ILE A 261 9.84 11.04 3.87
CA ILE A 261 10.35 9.92 3.06
C ILE A 261 11.87 9.82 3.17
N GLU A 262 12.57 10.96 3.20
CA GLU A 262 14.01 11.01 3.44
C GLU A 262 14.39 10.41 4.80
N GLN A 263 13.59 10.67 5.83
CA GLN A 263 13.78 10.02 7.15
C GLN A 263 13.55 8.51 7.09
N LEU A 264 12.56 8.01 6.33
CA LEU A 264 12.36 6.57 6.14
C LEU A 264 13.55 5.91 5.43
N VAL A 265 14.04 6.53 4.36
CA VAL A 265 15.25 6.08 3.65
C VAL A 265 16.43 5.99 4.61
N LYS A 266 16.64 7.03 5.43
CA LYS A 266 17.70 7.07 6.42
C LYS A 266 17.53 6.01 7.52
N ILE A 267 16.31 5.78 8.00
CA ILE A 267 16.01 4.72 8.99
C ILE A 267 16.39 3.35 8.45
N LYS A 268 16.00 3.05 7.21
CA LYS A 268 16.35 1.77 6.58
C LYS A 268 17.86 1.61 6.44
N ALA A 269 18.56 2.67 6.02
CA ALA A 269 20.01 2.64 5.84
C ALA A 269 20.77 2.48 7.17
N ASP A 270 20.38 3.22 8.20
CA ASP A 270 21.13 3.28 9.46
C ASP A 270 20.81 2.10 10.40
N PHE A 271 19.58 1.59 10.36
CA PHE A 271 19.10 0.58 11.32
C PHE A 271 18.73 -0.77 10.68
N GLY A 272 18.69 -0.87 9.34
CA GLY A 272 18.26 -2.09 8.65
C GLY A 272 16.77 -2.43 8.84
N ILE A 273 15.96 -1.46 9.28
CA ILE A 273 14.54 -1.64 9.56
C ILE A 273 13.72 -1.45 8.27
N THR A 274 12.64 -2.23 8.09
CA THR A 274 11.70 -1.99 6.99
C THR A 274 10.92 -0.71 7.27
N ALA A 275 11.22 0.37 6.53
CA ALA A 275 10.62 1.69 6.74
C ALA A 275 9.87 2.15 5.49
N LYS A 276 8.54 2.27 5.56
CA LYS A 276 7.69 2.57 4.39
C LYS A 276 6.51 3.46 4.71
N THR A 277 5.94 4.14 3.71
CA THR A 277 4.61 4.75 3.84
C THR A 277 3.52 3.68 3.77
N THR A 278 2.44 3.83 4.54
CA THR A 278 1.25 2.96 4.43
C THR A 278 0.35 3.37 3.27
N ASP A 279 0.37 4.66 2.93
CA ASP A 279 -0.43 5.22 1.84
C ASP A 279 0.30 5.14 0.49
N ALA A 280 -0.50 5.06 -0.57
CA ALA A 280 -0.01 5.16 -1.93
C ALA A 280 0.54 6.55 -2.27
N VAL A 281 1.80 6.60 -2.69
CA VAL A 281 2.46 7.81 -3.20
C VAL A 281 2.72 7.68 -4.70
N PRO A 282 2.22 8.60 -5.53
CA PRO A 282 2.51 8.57 -6.96
C PRO A 282 4.01 8.73 -7.25
N TYR A 283 4.64 7.71 -7.85
CA TYR A 283 6.07 7.72 -8.17
C TYR A 283 6.45 8.93 -9.03
N CYS A 284 5.64 9.25 -10.05
CA CYS A 284 5.91 10.40 -10.92
C CYS A 284 5.98 11.73 -10.16
N LYS A 285 5.19 11.89 -9.08
CA LYS A 285 5.21 13.10 -8.24
C LYS A 285 6.36 13.11 -7.26
N LEU A 286 6.66 11.97 -6.67
CA LEU A 286 7.85 11.81 -5.84
C LEU A 286 9.11 12.15 -6.64
N LEU A 287 9.27 11.56 -7.83
CA LEU A 287 10.41 11.77 -8.71
C LEU A 287 10.49 13.20 -9.23
N THR A 288 9.36 13.84 -9.56
CA THR A 288 9.35 15.27 -9.92
C THR A 288 9.86 16.15 -8.78
N ARG A 289 9.47 15.86 -7.54
CA ARG A 289 9.93 16.61 -6.37
C ARG A 289 11.39 16.36 -6.04
N ILE A 290 11.85 15.12 -6.11
CA ILE A 290 13.27 14.77 -5.97
C ILE A 290 14.09 15.52 -7.02
N LYS A 291 13.65 15.53 -8.28
CA LYS A 291 14.31 16.28 -9.35
C LYS A 291 14.36 17.79 -9.09
N ALA A 292 13.29 18.36 -8.55
CA ALA A 292 13.24 19.78 -8.21
C ALA A 292 14.18 20.13 -7.04
N LYS A 293 14.18 19.30 -5.99
CA LYS A 293 14.97 19.52 -4.76
C LYS A 293 16.46 19.29 -4.97
N TYR A 294 16.84 18.26 -5.72
CA TYR A 294 18.23 17.82 -5.91
C TYR A 294 18.76 18.06 -7.32
N LYS A 295 18.28 19.13 -7.99
CA LYS A 295 18.56 19.36 -9.41
C LYS A 295 20.06 19.37 -9.72
N GLU A 296 20.84 20.11 -8.95
CA GLU A 296 22.27 20.29 -9.20
C GLU A 296 23.07 19.01 -8.95
N GLU A 297 22.70 18.25 -7.91
CA GLU A 297 23.31 16.97 -7.58
C GLU A 297 23.02 15.93 -8.66
N LEU A 298 21.76 15.85 -9.09
CA LEU A 298 21.32 14.89 -10.11
C LEU A 298 21.96 15.18 -11.48
N GLU A 299 22.13 16.45 -11.86
CA GLU A 299 22.80 16.83 -13.11
C GLU A 299 24.28 16.43 -13.16
N ARG A 300 24.90 16.19 -12.00
CA ARG A 300 26.31 15.74 -11.88
C ARG A 300 26.46 14.22 -11.76
N MET A 301 25.37 13.49 -11.52
CA MET A 301 25.39 12.04 -11.34
C MET A 301 25.38 11.31 -12.69
N THR A 302 26.08 10.18 -12.74
CA THR A 302 25.86 9.17 -13.77
C THR A 302 24.49 8.51 -13.61
N VAL A 303 24.02 7.80 -14.64
CA VAL A 303 22.76 7.05 -14.59
C VAL A 303 22.75 6.02 -13.45
N GLU A 304 23.87 5.34 -13.22
CA GLU A 304 23.99 4.33 -12.17
C GLU A 304 23.98 4.94 -10.76
N GLU A 305 24.65 6.07 -10.56
CA GLU A 305 24.60 6.81 -9.30
C GLU A 305 23.20 7.34 -9.02
N MET A 306 22.54 7.88 -10.04
CA MET A 306 21.17 8.36 -9.89
C MET A 306 20.21 7.21 -9.56
N ARG A 307 20.38 6.03 -10.18
CA ARG A 307 19.59 4.85 -9.86
C ARG A 307 19.76 4.47 -8.38
N LYS A 308 21.00 4.42 -7.88
CA LYS A 308 21.29 4.12 -6.46
C LYS A 308 20.72 5.18 -5.52
N PHE A 309 20.70 6.44 -5.94
CA PHE A 309 20.12 7.54 -5.18
C PHE A 309 18.59 7.45 -5.11
N ILE A 310 17.90 7.14 -6.22
CA ILE A 310 16.44 7.16 -6.31
C ILE A 310 15.78 5.90 -5.75
N LEU A 311 16.36 4.72 -5.97
CA LEU A 311 15.73 3.44 -5.60
C LEU A 311 15.27 3.37 -4.13
N PRO A 312 16.05 3.86 -3.14
CA PRO A 312 15.60 3.89 -1.75
C PRO A 312 14.32 4.70 -1.53
N TYR A 313 14.13 5.81 -2.24
CA TYR A 313 12.90 6.62 -2.14
C TYR A 313 11.68 5.87 -2.67
N LEU A 314 11.84 5.15 -3.78
CA LEU A 314 10.76 4.33 -4.35
C LEU A 314 10.41 3.15 -3.43
N ASP A 315 11.41 2.51 -2.82
CA ASP A 315 11.18 1.44 -1.86
C ASP A 315 10.53 1.93 -0.55
N ALA A 316 10.82 3.16 -0.14
CA ALA A 316 10.26 3.78 1.07
C ALA A 316 8.79 4.21 0.92
N VAL A 317 8.20 4.14 -0.28
CA VAL A 317 6.78 4.46 -0.49
C VAL A 317 5.95 3.22 -0.79
N GLY A 318 4.76 3.17 -0.21
CA GLY A 318 3.79 2.10 -0.39
C GLY A 318 2.86 2.31 -1.59
N ALA A 319 2.08 1.27 -1.86
CA ALA A 319 0.99 1.25 -2.85
C ALA A 319 -0.34 0.93 -2.17
N CYS A 320 -1.46 1.25 -2.83
CA CYS A 320 -2.80 0.99 -2.28
C CYS A 320 -3.28 -0.39 -2.69
N TYR A 321 -3.27 -1.33 -1.74
CA TYR A 321 -3.72 -2.70 -1.97
C TYR A 321 -5.16 -2.99 -1.51
N PHE A 322 -5.85 -1.98 -0.97
CA PHE A 322 -7.28 -2.09 -0.66
C PHE A 322 -8.10 -2.36 -1.92
N GLY A 323 -8.82 -3.48 -1.90
CA GLY A 323 -9.58 -4.04 -3.01
C GLY A 323 -8.80 -4.99 -3.92
N THR A 324 -7.47 -5.14 -3.76
CA THR A 324 -6.65 -6.13 -4.49
C THR A 324 -6.31 -7.35 -3.65
N ASP A 325 -5.86 -7.16 -2.43
CA ASP A 325 -5.59 -8.21 -1.43
C ASP A 325 -6.23 -7.88 -0.06
N ASN A 326 -6.49 -6.60 0.23
CA ASN A 326 -6.96 -6.16 1.53
C ASN A 326 -8.39 -5.63 1.47
N MET A 327 -9.16 -5.83 2.53
CA MET A 327 -10.42 -5.10 2.78
C MET A 327 -10.57 -4.75 4.25
N ALA A 328 -11.53 -3.87 4.56
CA ALA A 328 -11.82 -3.48 5.93
C ALA A 328 -13.18 -4.00 6.39
N VAL A 329 -13.30 -4.29 7.69
CA VAL A 329 -14.55 -4.70 8.33
C VAL A 329 -14.74 -3.88 9.60
N SER A 330 -15.92 -3.34 9.82
CA SER A 330 -16.25 -2.62 11.06
C SER A 330 -16.60 -3.58 12.19
N LYS A 331 -16.78 -3.04 13.41
CA LYS A 331 -17.15 -3.81 14.60
C LYS A 331 -18.47 -4.59 14.43
N ASP A 332 -19.34 -4.13 13.53
CA ASP A 332 -20.67 -4.69 13.30
C ASP A 332 -20.68 -5.69 12.12
N GLY A 333 -19.51 -5.97 11.53
CA GLY A 333 -19.38 -6.85 10.37
C GLY A 333 -19.64 -6.15 9.04
N LEU A 334 -19.73 -4.81 9.02
CA LEU A 334 -19.93 -4.06 7.78
C LEU A 334 -18.61 -3.95 7.02
N ALA A 335 -18.60 -4.47 5.79
CA ALA A 335 -17.40 -4.43 4.95
C ALA A 335 -17.25 -3.08 4.26
N LYS A 336 -16.01 -2.61 4.19
CA LYS A 336 -15.62 -1.34 3.58
C LYS A 336 -14.42 -1.56 2.67
N ILE A 337 -14.23 -0.66 1.71
CA ILE A 337 -13.03 -0.69 0.87
C ILE A 337 -11.75 -0.48 1.67
N CYS A 338 -11.80 0.38 2.70
CA CYS A 338 -10.67 0.78 3.53
C CYS A 338 -11.22 1.08 4.94
N THR A 339 -10.34 1.26 5.93
CA THR A 339 -10.73 1.58 7.32
C THR A 339 -11.23 3.00 7.49
N ILE A 340 -10.83 3.91 6.60
CA ILE A 340 -11.11 5.35 6.68
C ILE A 340 -12.58 5.73 6.46
N PRO A 341 -13.30 5.21 5.44
CA PRO A 341 -14.70 5.58 5.23
C PRO A 341 -15.60 5.25 6.44
N PRO A 342 -16.57 6.11 6.78
CA PRO A 342 -17.56 5.77 7.79
C PRO A 342 -18.48 4.63 7.33
N ASP A 343 -19.04 3.91 8.30
CA ASP A 343 -19.82 2.69 8.07
C ASP A 343 -21.06 2.89 7.18
N ARG A 344 -21.56 4.12 7.01
CA ARG A 344 -22.62 4.43 6.02
C ARG A 344 -22.22 4.18 4.56
N PHE A 345 -20.93 4.11 4.26
CA PHE A 345 -20.40 3.79 2.93
C PHE A 345 -19.94 2.32 2.82
N ASN A 346 -20.55 1.43 3.60
CA ASN A 346 -20.27 0.00 3.53
C ASN A 346 -20.74 -0.64 2.21
N LEU A 347 -20.26 -1.85 1.97
CA LEU A 347 -20.53 -2.65 0.78
C LEU A 347 -21.39 -3.88 1.08
N GLY A 348 -21.98 -3.96 2.28
CA GLY A 348 -22.68 -5.13 2.79
C GLY A 348 -22.14 -5.63 4.12
N SER A 349 -22.86 -6.59 4.72
CA SER A 349 -22.47 -7.27 5.95
C SER A 349 -21.78 -8.61 5.64
N VAL A 350 -20.60 -8.85 6.22
CA VAL A 350 -19.88 -10.12 6.03
C VAL A 350 -20.63 -11.31 6.64
N THR A 351 -21.45 -11.09 7.67
CA THR A 351 -22.21 -12.16 8.33
C THR A 351 -23.49 -12.52 7.59
N GLU A 352 -24.05 -11.58 6.83
CA GLU A 352 -25.29 -11.80 6.07
C GLU A 352 -25.01 -12.23 4.63
N GLU A 353 -24.04 -11.59 3.98
CA GLU A 353 -23.75 -11.80 2.55
C GLU A 353 -22.52 -12.69 2.30
N GLY A 354 -21.63 -12.81 3.29
CA GLY A 354 -20.36 -13.51 3.14
C GLY A 354 -19.25 -12.68 2.50
N VAL A 355 -18.01 -12.94 2.92
CA VAL A 355 -16.81 -12.20 2.47
C VAL A 355 -16.61 -12.25 0.96
N ARG A 356 -16.81 -13.43 0.33
CA ARG A 356 -16.54 -13.64 -1.10
C ARG A 356 -17.47 -12.83 -2.00
N GLU A 357 -18.74 -12.71 -1.65
CA GLU A 357 -19.70 -11.93 -2.44
C GLU A 357 -19.40 -10.44 -2.36
N ILE A 358 -19.09 -9.94 -1.16
CA ILE A 358 -18.62 -8.57 -0.98
C ILE A 358 -17.32 -8.31 -1.74
N TRP A 359 -16.38 -9.26 -1.71
CA TRP A 359 -15.10 -9.16 -2.41
C TRP A 359 -15.28 -8.99 -3.93
N LYS A 360 -16.28 -9.63 -4.54
CA LYS A 360 -16.65 -9.41 -5.96
C LYS A 360 -17.09 -7.97 -6.22
N LYS A 361 -17.83 -7.34 -5.30
CA LYS A 361 -18.21 -5.92 -5.41
C LYS A 361 -16.98 -4.99 -5.39
N LEU A 362 -15.88 -5.44 -4.79
CA LEU A 362 -14.61 -4.73 -4.78
C LEU A 362 -13.77 -4.89 -6.05
N ALA A 363 -14.14 -5.80 -6.98
CA ALA A 363 -13.39 -6.06 -8.20
C ALA A 363 -13.20 -4.79 -9.06
N LYS A 364 -14.19 -3.89 -9.07
CA LYS A 364 -14.09 -2.59 -9.75
C LYS A 364 -12.94 -1.70 -9.26
N TYR A 365 -12.42 -1.94 -8.05
CA TYR A 365 -11.28 -1.19 -7.50
C TYR A 365 -9.91 -1.83 -7.82
N ARG A 366 -9.91 -3.01 -8.46
CA ARG A 366 -8.70 -3.70 -8.97
C ARG A 366 -8.28 -3.17 -10.33
N GLU A 367 -9.28 -2.82 -11.13
CA GLU A 367 -9.12 -2.37 -12.50
C GLU A 367 -8.42 -0.99 -12.57
N PRO A 368 -7.28 -0.88 -13.28
CA PRO A 368 -6.58 0.38 -13.47
C PRO A 368 -7.50 1.49 -14.03
N LYS A 369 -8.43 1.12 -14.92
CA LYS A 369 -9.36 2.03 -15.62
C LYS A 369 -10.36 2.72 -14.70
N ALA A 370 -10.67 2.14 -13.55
CA ALA A 370 -11.68 2.68 -12.64
C ALA A 370 -11.18 3.86 -11.81
N TRP A 371 -9.86 4.07 -11.69
CA TRP A 371 -9.27 5.08 -10.80
C TRP A 371 -8.22 5.96 -11.49
N ALA A 372 -7.60 5.48 -12.57
CA ALA A 372 -6.58 6.19 -13.32
C ALA A 372 -7.15 6.91 -14.55
N HIS A 373 -7.98 7.93 -14.33
CA HIS A 373 -8.46 8.80 -15.41
C HIS A 373 -7.32 9.59 -16.13
N ARG A 374 -6.09 9.59 -15.59
CA ARG A 374 -4.90 10.25 -16.19
C ARG A 374 -3.57 9.49 -16.10
N CYS A 375 -3.40 8.47 -15.24
CA CYS A 375 -2.19 7.62 -15.28
C CYS A 375 -2.20 6.66 -16.48
N MET A 376 -3.35 6.59 -17.13
CA MET A 376 -3.57 5.92 -18.40
C MET A 376 -4.11 6.97 -19.33
N ASP A 377 -3.21 7.63 -20.07
CA ASP A 377 -3.64 8.11 -21.36
C ASP A 377 -4.15 6.89 -22.15
N LYS A 378 -5.21 7.05 -22.94
CA LYS A 378 -5.95 5.91 -23.52
C LYS A 378 -5.10 5.00 -24.42
N GLU A 379 -3.87 5.40 -24.71
CA GLU A 379 -2.97 4.79 -25.67
C GLU A 379 -1.64 4.29 -25.05
N ALA A 380 -1.35 4.55 -23.76
CA ALA A 380 -0.13 4.05 -23.10
C ALA A 380 -0.32 3.78 -21.59
N LEU A 381 -0.08 2.53 -21.16
CA LEU A 381 0.00 2.15 -19.75
C LEU A 381 1.34 2.60 -19.16
N CYS A 382 1.31 3.34 -18.04
CA CYS A 382 2.52 3.60 -17.25
C CYS A 382 3.11 2.26 -16.75
N GLY A 383 4.34 1.94 -17.15
CA GLY A 383 5.02 0.69 -16.76
C GLY A 383 5.26 0.53 -15.25
N LEU A 384 5.20 1.63 -14.48
CA LEU A 384 5.35 1.64 -13.02
C LEU A 384 4.00 1.58 -12.29
N TYR A 385 2.89 1.49 -13.01
CA TYR A 385 1.55 1.55 -12.39
C TYR A 385 1.31 0.41 -11.40
N GLU A 386 1.79 -0.79 -11.67
CA GLU A 386 1.52 -1.91 -10.77
C GLU A 386 2.25 -1.80 -9.43
N ASP A 387 3.44 -1.20 -9.43
CA ASP A 387 4.20 -0.95 -8.20
C ASP A 387 3.67 0.27 -7.44
N CYS A 388 3.21 1.30 -8.16
CA CYS A 388 2.78 2.57 -7.56
C CYS A 388 1.28 2.59 -7.21
N ARG A 389 0.47 1.90 -8.00
CA ARG A 389 -1.01 1.88 -7.99
C ARG A 389 -1.65 3.28 -8.07
N GLY A 390 -0.89 4.28 -8.49
CA GLY A 390 -1.34 5.67 -8.61
C GLY A 390 -1.29 6.43 -7.27
N ALA A 391 -2.46 6.74 -6.72
CA ALA A 391 -2.62 7.55 -5.51
C ALA A 391 -3.62 6.90 -4.55
N CYS A 392 -3.65 7.38 -3.30
CA CYS A 392 -4.64 6.92 -2.32
C CYS A 392 -6.08 7.17 -2.85
N LYS A 393 -6.84 6.07 -3.00
CA LYS A 393 -8.20 6.05 -3.57
C LYS A 393 -9.17 6.91 -2.75
N ILE A 394 -9.00 6.97 -1.43
CA ILE A 394 -9.86 7.74 -0.53
C ILE A 394 -9.64 9.24 -0.68
N THR A 395 -8.38 9.68 -0.67
CA THR A 395 -8.07 11.10 -0.90
C THR A 395 -8.40 11.56 -2.32
N HIS A 396 -8.45 10.62 -3.27
CA HIS A 396 -8.84 10.90 -4.66
C HIS A 396 -10.37 10.98 -4.84
N ALA A 397 -11.14 10.07 -4.23
CA ALA A 397 -12.61 10.04 -4.31
C ALA A 397 -13.27 11.27 -3.67
N ALA A 398 -12.71 11.78 -2.57
CA ALA A 398 -13.19 12.98 -1.90
C ALA A 398 -13.20 14.23 -2.82
N LYS A 399 -12.43 14.20 -3.93
CA LYS A 399 -12.32 15.28 -4.91
C LYS A 399 -13.46 15.28 -5.95
N ALA A 400 -14.22 14.19 -6.08
CA ALA A 400 -15.25 14.02 -7.12
C ALA A 400 -16.65 14.48 -6.69
N GLU A 401 -16.91 14.69 -5.39
CA GLU A 401 -18.19 15.21 -4.87
C GLU A 401 -18.18 16.75 -4.65
N GLU A 402 -17.10 17.44 -5.04
CA GLU A 402 -16.82 18.85 -4.73
C GLU A 402 -17.42 19.89 -5.71
N ASP A 403 -18.61 19.65 -6.26
CA ASP A 403 -19.45 20.71 -6.83
C ASP A 403 -20.30 21.40 -5.74
N GLY A 404 -19.75 21.66 -4.53
CA GLY A 404 -20.56 22.33 -3.50
C GLY A 404 -19.99 22.64 -2.11
N ALA A 405 -18.83 22.13 -1.68
CA ALA A 405 -18.29 22.49 -0.36
C ALA A 405 -16.76 22.54 -0.36
N ARG A 406 -16.21 23.75 -0.15
CA ARG A 406 -14.78 24.04 -0.17
C ARG A 406 -14.04 23.33 0.97
N ILE A 407 -13.36 22.22 0.64
CA ILE A 407 -12.23 21.70 1.41
C ILE A 407 -10.97 21.98 0.58
N TYR A 408 -10.08 22.81 1.11
CA TYR A 408 -8.88 23.27 0.40
C TYR A 408 -8.07 22.10 -0.18
N SER A 409 -7.81 22.22 -1.46
CA SER A 409 -7.09 21.31 -2.33
C SER A 409 -5.67 20.96 -1.85
N GLN A 410 -5.28 19.70 -2.05
CA GLN A 410 -3.90 19.37 -2.40
C GLN A 410 -3.75 19.56 -3.91
N ASP A 411 -3.77 20.81 -4.39
CA ASP A 411 -3.84 21.12 -5.83
C ASP A 411 -2.62 20.67 -6.65
N GLU A 412 -1.58 20.10 -6.06
CA GLU A 412 -0.33 19.81 -6.78
C GLU A 412 0.04 18.33 -6.93
N MET A 413 -0.76 17.38 -6.42
CA MET A 413 -0.53 15.95 -6.63
C MET A 413 -1.29 15.37 -7.83
N MET A 414 -1.83 16.22 -8.72
CA MET A 414 -2.46 15.81 -9.98
C MET A 414 -1.44 15.60 -11.10
N ILE A 415 -1.54 14.44 -11.75
CA ILE A 415 -0.68 13.86 -12.79
C ILE A 415 -0.26 14.84 -13.89
N GLY A 416 1.01 14.75 -14.30
CA GLY A 416 1.51 15.27 -15.58
C GLY A 416 2.06 14.12 -16.43
N ALA A 417 1.40 13.80 -17.55
CA ALA A 417 1.80 12.73 -18.47
C ALA A 417 3.24 12.88 -19.01
N LYS A 418 3.70 14.14 -19.16
CA LYS A 418 5.08 14.47 -19.59
C LYS A 418 6.18 13.99 -18.63
N ALA A 419 5.91 13.95 -17.32
CA ALA A 419 6.91 13.51 -16.34
C ALA A 419 7.09 11.97 -16.38
N ALA A 420 6.02 11.22 -16.62
CA ALA A 420 6.07 9.76 -16.71
C ALA A 420 6.80 9.28 -17.98
N ALA A 421 6.58 9.94 -19.12
CA ALA A 421 7.29 9.65 -20.37
C ALA A 421 8.80 9.96 -20.24
N ALA A 422 9.16 11.11 -19.66
CA ALA A 422 10.55 11.46 -19.41
C ALA A 422 11.24 10.52 -18.42
N LEU A 423 10.53 10.02 -17.40
CA LEU A 423 11.04 9.05 -16.43
C LEU A 423 11.20 7.65 -17.02
N ALA A 424 10.26 7.21 -17.87
CA ALA A 424 10.39 5.94 -18.59
C ALA A 424 11.63 5.97 -19.51
N GLN A 425 11.79 7.05 -20.27
CA GLN A 425 12.97 7.29 -21.10
C GLN A 425 14.28 7.35 -20.26
N TYR A 426 14.20 7.91 -19.04
CA TYR A 426 15.32 8.03 -18.11
C TYR A 426 15.77 6.69 -17.48
N PHE A 427 14.82 5.79 -17.20
CA PHE A 427 15.09 4.44 -16.65
C PHE A 427 15.27 3.35 -17.73
N GLY A 428 15.28 3.72 -19.02
CA GLY A 428 15.38 2.75 -20.12
C GLY A 428 14.12 1.89 -20.33
N ILE A 429 12.97 2.36 -19.82
CA ILE A 429 11.65 1.76 -20.00
C ILE A 429 11.06 2.40 -21.26
N ALA A 430 10.66 1.61 -22.27
CA ALA A 430 10.10 2.16 -23.50
C ALA A 430 8.85 3.01 -23.20
N ALA A 431 8.93 4.32 -23.44
CA ALA A 431 7.75 5.19 -23.52
C ALA A 431 7.05 4.94 -24.87
N GLY A 432 5.71 4.86 -24.86
CA GLY A 432 4.92 4.85 -26.10
C GLY A 432 5.18 6.11 -26.93
N PRO A 433 4.86 6.09 -28.24
CA PRO A 433 5.28 7.12 -29.19
C PRO A 433 4.81 8.52 -28.78
N GLU A 434 5.72 9.49 -28.93
CA GLU A 434 5.54 10.90 -28.55
C GLU A 434 4.49 11.61 -29.42
N GLU A 435 3.34 12.00 -28.85
CA GLU A 435 2.52 13.09 -29.39
C GLU A 435 2.47 14.29 -28.41
N ARG A 436 2.59 15.49 -28.99
CA ARG A 436 2.73 16.77 -28.29
C ARG A 436 1.45 17.11 -27.51
N VAL A 437 1.53 17.10 -26.17
CA VAL A 437 0.51 17.71 -25.30
C VAL A 437 0.58 19.25 -25.46
N LYS A 438 -0.43 19.84 -26.13
CA LYS A 438 -0.68 21.30 -26.12
C LYS A 438 -1.20 21.73 -24.74
N GLU A 439 -0.70 22.88 -24.27
CA GLU A 439 -1.25 23.59 -23.11
C GLU A 439 -2.62 24.22 -23.44
N PRO A 440 -3.52 24.39 -22.45
CA PRO A 440 -4.80 25.02 -22.69
C PRO A 440 -4.65 26.54 -22.64
N GLU A 441 -4.54 27.18 -23.80
CA GLU A 441 -4.97 28.56 -23.95
C GLU A 441 -6.12 28.61 -24.95
N ALA A 442 -7.10 29.46 -24.63
CA ALA A 442 -8.42 29.52 -25.22
C ALA A 442 -8.43 29.51 -26.76
N CYS A 443 -9.47 28.86 -27.31
CA CYS A 443 -9.90 28.87 -28.71
C CYS A 443 -8.92 28.24 -29.73
N ILE A 444 -9.40 27.21 -30.45
CA ILE A 444 -8.78 26.79 -31.71
C ILE A 444 -9.81 26.93 -32.83
N ASP A 445 -9.42 27.72 -33.83
CA ASP A 445 -10.00 27.87 -35.17
C ASP A 445 -9.87 26.56 -35.98
N GLU A 446 -10.94 26.17 -36.68
CA GLU A 446 -11.24 24.81 -37.13
C GLU A 446 -10.55 24.35 -38.44
N ASP A 447 -9.73 25.17 -39.09
CA ASP A 447 -9.33 24.88 -40.49
C ASP A 447 -7.93 24.28 -40.73
N ALA A 448 -7.30 23.63 -39.75
CA ALA A 448 -5.95 23.05 -39.94
C ALA A 448 -5.80 21.59 -39.49
N VAL A 449 -6.49 20.66 -40.16
CA VAL A 449 -6.15 19.22 -40.11
C VAL A 449 -6.15 18.60 -41.52
N PRO A 450 -4.98 18.22 -42.07
CA PRO A 450 -4.92 17.40 -43.29
C PRO A 450 -5.37 15.94 -43.04
N LYS A 451 -6.10 15.42 -44.02
CA LYS A 451 -6.92 14.18 -44.08
C LYS A 451 -6.28 12.81 -43.76
N PHE A 452 -5.13 12.70 -43.12
CA PHE A 452 -4.45 11.38 -42.99
C PHE A 452 -4.85 10.56 -41.74
N ILE A 453 -5.45 11.16 -40.71
CA ILE A 453 -5.86 10.46 -39.47
C ILE A 453 -7.31 9.95 -39.57
N ARG A 454 -7.62 9.16 -40.60
CA ARG A 454 -8.93 8.50 -40.71
C ARG A 454 -8.87 7.02 -41.06
N HIS A 455 -7.70 6.37 -40.95
CA HIS A 455 -7.58 4.99 -41.43
C HIS A 455 -6.91 3.95 -40.54
N ILE A 456 -6.52 4.24 -39.29
CA ILE A 456 -5.90 3.21 -38.43
C ILE A 456 -6.64 3.11 -37.10
N ALA A 457 -7.95 2.84 -37.20
CA ALA A 457 -8.80 2.44 -36.10
C ALA A 457 -9.63 1.24 -36.55
N MET A 458 -9.01 0.07 -36.75
CA MET A 458 -9.72 -1.17 -37.04
C MET A 458 -9.04 -2.40 -36.42
N ARG A 459 -9.75 -2.94 -35.42
CA ARG A 459 -10.04 -4.36 -35.10
C ARG A 459 -8.94 -5.33 -34.60
N PRO A 460 -9.26 -6.14 -33.56
CA PRO A 460 -8.38 -7.13 -32.94
C PRO A 460 -8.34 -8.50 -33.66
N GLU A 461 -8.67 -8.59 -34.95
CA GLU A 461 -8.90 -9.89 -35.63
C GLU A 461 -7.77 -10.35 -36.55
N GLU A 462 -6.66 -9.62 -36.67
CA GLU A 462 -5.51 -10.03 -37.49
C GLU A 462 -4.20 -9.89 -36.70
N GLY A 463 -3.68 -11.00 -36.15
CA GLY A 463 -2.28 -11.14 -35.71
C GLY A 463 -1.82 -10.37 -34.46
N GLY A 464 -2.70 -9.60 -33.79
CA GLY A 464 -2.32 -8.75 -32.65
C GLY A 464 -1.85 -9.50 -31.39
N GLU A 465 -2.36 -10.71 -31.13
CA GLU A 465 -1.93 -11.55 -29.99
C GLU A 465 -0.52 -12.12 -30.18
N LEU A 466 -0.15 -12.46 -31.41
CA LEU A 466 1.17 -13.01 -31.75
C LEU A 466 2.29 -11.99 -31.59
N LEU A 467 2.03 -10.72 -31.95
CA LEU A 467 2.95 -9.62 -31.73
C LEU A 467 3.15 -9.31 -30.24
N TYR A 468 2.11 -9.50 -29.43
CA TYR A 468 2.15 -9.30 -27.97
C TYR A 468 2.94 -10.40 -27.24
N GLU A 469 2.78 -11.66 -27.64
CA GLU A 469 3.54 -12.80 -27.08
C GLU A 469 5.03 -12.73 -27.49
N ALA A 470 5.33 -12.42 -28.75
CA ALA A 470 6.70 -12.29 -29.25
C ALA A 470 7.47 -11.14 -28.57
N SER A 471 6.79 -10.03 -28.27
CA SER A 471 7.40 -8.89 -27.56
C SER A 471 7.66 -9.17 -26.07
N ARG A 472 6.88 -10.06 -25.42
CA ARG A 472 7.13 -10.54 -24.05
C ARG A 472 8.39 -11.40 -23.93
N GLU A 473 8.66 -12.29 -24.88
CA GLU A 473 9.80 -13.23 -24.79
C GLU A 473 11.14 -12.56 -25.14
N VAL A 474 11.12 -11.53 -25.99
CA VAL A 474 12.28 -10.68 -26.24
C VAL A 474 12.61 -9.78 -25.05
N PHE A 475 11.60 -9.32 -24.30
CA PHE A 475 11.80 -8.61 -23.04
C PHE A 475 12.50 -9.49 -21.99
N ARG A 476 12.18 -10.79 -21.93
CA ARG A 476 12.83 -11.76 -21.04
C ARG A 476 14.28 -12.08 -21.42
N SER A 477 14.61 -12.07 -22.71
CA SER A 477 15.96 -12.43 -23.19
C SER A 477 16.93 -11.26 -23.31
N GLY A 478 16.50 -10.03 -23.02
CA GLY A 478 17.34 -8.82 -23.01
C GLY A 478 17.83 -8.37 -24.38
N ARG A 479 17.26 -8.87 -25.49
CA ARG A 479 17.61 -8.48 -26.86
C ARG A 479 16.66 -7.40 -27.38
N LYS A 480 17.15 -6.46 -28.19
CA LYS A 480 16.52 -5.14 -28.39
C LYS A 480 15.64 -5.00 -29.66
N PHE A 481 15.43 -6.07 -30.43
CA PHE A 481 15.20 -5.93 -31.89
C PHE A 481 13.78 -6.15 -32.45
N LEU A 482 12.76 -6.44 -31.65
CA LEU A 482 11.44 -6.87 -32.19
C LEU A 482 10.38 -5.78 -32.42
N LEU A 483 10.74 -4.50 -32.57
CA LEU A 483 9.76 -3.43 -32.84
C LEU A 483 9.99 -2.65 -34.14
N ASP A 484 10.90 -3.09 -34.99
CA ASP A 484 11.12 -2.45 -36.30
C ASP A 484 10.22 -3.05 -37.40
N ASP A 485 9.97 -2.25 -38.45
CA ASP A 485 9.16 -2.63 -39.62
C ASP A 485 9.66 -3.92 -40.29
N ALA A 486 10.96 -4.21 -40.18
CA ALA A 486 11.56 -5.46 -40.67
C ALA A 486 11.00 -6.71 -39.96
N ALA A 487 10.69 -6.65 -38.67
CA ALA A 487 10.16 -7.79 -37.92
C ALA A 487 8.68 -8.05 -38.21
N LYS A 488 7.88 -6.98 -38.36
CA LYS A 488 6.50 -7.08 -38.85
C LYS A 488 6.48 -7.66 -40.26
N ARG A 489 7.35 -7.13 -41.12
CA ARG A 489 7.51 -7.60 -42.49
C ARG A 489 7.96 -9.07 -42.53
N PHE A 490 8.82 -9.50 -41.61
CA PHE A 490 9.20 -10.90 -41.47
C PHE A 490 8.01 -11.80 -41.15
N VAL A 491 7.18 -11.44 -40.18
CA VAL A 491 5.97 -12.21 -39.81
C VAL A 491 4.95 -12.23 -40.95
N GLU A 492 4.78 -11.14 -41.69
CA GLU A 492 3.92 -11.09 -42.89
C GLU A 492 4.40 -12.01 -44.01
N LEU A 493 5.73 -12.14 -44.17
CA LEU A 493 6.34 -12.91 -45.24
C LEU A 493 6.59 -14.39 -44.86
N ALA A 494 6.58 -14.71 -43.56
CA ALA A 494 6.78 -16.04 -43.02
C ALA A 494 5.46 -16.83 -42.99
N ASP A 495 4.98 -17.18 -44.18
CA ASP A 495 3.74 -17.94 -44.41
C ASP A 495 3.97 -19.47 -44.52
N GLY A 496 5.19 -19.93 -44.24
CA GLY A 496 5.63 -21.32 -44.38
C GLY A 496 5.93 -21.78 -45.82
N ARG A 497 5.80 -20.89 -46.83
CA ARG A 497 6.03 -21.22 -48.25
C ARG A 497 7.33 -20.63 -48.80
N ARG A 498 7.87 -19.61 -48.14
CA ARG A 498 9.12 -18.93 -48.52
C ARG A 498 10.24 -19.31 -47.57
N THR A 499 11.43 -19.53 -48.12
CA THR A 499 12.65 -19.79 -47.35
C THR A 499 13.20 -18.49 -46.74
N LEU A 500 13.97 -18.60 -45.65
CA LEU A 500 14.59 -17.44 -45.01
C LEU A 500 15.50 -16.64 -45.96
N ALA A 501 16.10 -17.29 -46.96
CA ALA A 501 16.90 -16.62 -47.99
C ALA A 501 16.06 -15.76 -48.94
N GLU A 502 14.81 -16.12 -49.18
CA GLU A 502 13.87 -15.35 -50.01
C GLU A 502 13.22 -14.20 -49.25
N ILE A 503 13.22 -14.26 -47.91
CA ILE A 503 12.70 -13.20 -47.03
C ILE A 503 13.82 -12.20 -46.67
N ALA A 504 15.06 -12.67 -46.56
CA ALA A 504 16.24 -11.90 -46.16
C ALA A 504 16.38 -10.49 -46.75
N PRO A 505 16.19 -10.25 -48.08
CA PRO A 505 16.35 -8.92 -48.66
C PRO A 505 15.32 -7.90 -48.15
N GLU A 506 14.14 -8.36 -47.72
CA GLU A 506 13.03 -7.53 -47.27
C GLU A 506 13.10 -7.21 -45.77
N VAL A 507 13.99 -7.86 -45.02
CA VAL A 507 14.07 -7.78 -43.55
C VAL A 507 15.46 -7.45 -43.03
N GLY A 508 16.33 -6.91 -43.88
CA GLY A 508 17.66 -6.43 -43.49
C GLY A 508 18.79 -7.46 -43.56
N GLY A 509 18.57 -8.60 -44.25
CA GLY A 509 19.60 -9.60 -44.55
C GLY A 509 19.33 -10.98 -43.95
N LEU A 510 20.16 -11.95 -44.33
CA LEU A 510 19.95 -13.36 -43.97
C LEU A 510 20.15 -13.64 -42.48
N ASP A 511 21.10 -12.97 -41.85
CA ASP A 511 21.37 -13.14 -40.43
C ASP A 511 20.23 -12.58 -39.58
N ALA A 512 19.66 -11.44 -39.99
CA ALA A 512 18.46 -10.87 -39.38
C ALA A 512 17.25 -11.81 -39.52
N ALA A 513 17.02 -12.36 -40.72
CA ALA A 513 15.95 -13.34 -40.96
C ALA A 513 16.10 -14.61 -40.12
N LYS A 514 17.32 -15.15 -39.98
CA LYS A 514 17.59 -16.34 -39.14
C LYS A 514 17.39 -16.08 -37.66
N GLU A 515 17.82 -14.92 -37.17
CA GLU A 515 17.65 -14.55 -35.77
C GLU A 515 16.17 -14.37 -35.44
N MET A 516 15.41 -13.67 -36.31
CA MET A 516 13.96 -13.50 -36.15
C MET A 516 13.21 -14.84 -36.15
N TYR A 517 13.54 -15.75 -37.07
CA TYR A 517 12.98 -17.11 -37.08
C TYR A 517 13.28 -17.86 -35.77
N THR A 518 14.53 -17.83 -35.31
CA THR A 518 14.96 -18.55 -34.09
C THR A 518 14.21 -18.06 -32.85
N VAL A 519 13.97 -16.75 -32.75
CA VAL A 519 13.22 -16.16 -31.64
C VAL A 519 11.75 -16.57 -31.68
N LEU A 520 11.13 -16.49 -32.86
CA LEU A 520 9.70 -16.80 -33.04
C LEU A 520 9.43 -18.31 -32.93
N HIS A 521 10.35 -19.15 -33.40
CA HIS A 521 10.26 -20.60 -33.24
C HIS A 521 10.35 -21.03 -31.77
N HIS A 522 11.31 -20.50 -31.00
CA HIS A 522 11.39 -20.79 -29.56
C HIS A 522 10.20 -20.26 -28.76
N ALA A 523 9.55 -19.20 -29.24
CA ALA A 523 8.32 -18.69 -28.67
C ALA A 523 7.07 -19.50 -29.06
N GLY A 524 7.22 -20.56 -29.88
CA GLY A 524 6.10 -21.39 -30.36
C GLY A 524 5.20 -20.69 -31.38
N VAL A 525 5.66 -19.57 -31.94
CA VAL A 525 4.92 -18.73 -32.89
C VAL A 525 5.05 -19.24 -34.33
N MET A 526 6.15 -19.93 -34.65
CA MET A 526 6.37 -20.58 -35.94
C MET A 526 6.93 -21.99 -35.77
N GLU A 527 6.50 -22.92 -36.63
CA GLU A 527 7.00 -24.30 -36.66
C GLU A 527 8.42 -24.41 -37.23
#